data_AF-A0A2M7KWQ5-F1
#
_entry.id   AF-A0A2M7KWQ5-F1
#
_cell.length_a   1.000
_cell.length_b   1.000
_cell.length_c   1.000
_cell.angle_alpha   90.00
_cell.angle_beta   90.00
_cell.angle_gamma   90.00
#
_symmetry.space_group_name_H-M   'P 1'
#
loop_
_entity.id
_entity.type
_entity.pdbx_description
1 polymer ?
#
loop_
_entity_poly.entity_id
_entity_poly.type
_entity_poly.pdbx_seq_one_letter_code
_entity_poly.pdbx_strand_id
1 'polypeptide(L)'
;MKLTTLAGRFLRIGATGFGGPMALMGLMQNLLVDKTKEVDAEDFAEGVALGQILPGPVAVDCATHIGYRLRGVLGAVASTGGIVLPAFLLMLVITPLYLHYGKVPQVVGFFRGVGPAVVAVILAAAWRLGKKFVVDYGSGAIAAVVCVGAVLKLHPILLIAAAGALGIAIRGCAKEGGAR
;
A
#
# COMPACT_ATOMS: atom_id res chain seq x y z
N MET A 1 -11.65 20.55 13.31
CA MET A 1 -10.20 20.26 13.52
C MET A 1 -9.32 21.42 13.01
N LYS A 2 -8.26 21.87 13.70
CA LYS A 2 -7.28 22.91 13.21
C LYS A 2 -6.41 22.39 12.04
N LEU A 3 -5.97 23.29 11.15
CA LEU A 3 -5.16 22.93 9.97
C LEU A 3 -3.79 22.32 10.35
N THR A 4 -3.18 22.81 11.42
CA THR A 4 -1.91 22.26 11.95
C THR A 4 -2.07 20.83 12.47
N THR A 5 -3.22 20.52 13.08
CA THR A 5 -3.54 19.17 13.55
C THR A 5 -3.73 18.22 12.38
N LEU A 6 -4.44 18.65 11.33
CA LEU A 6 -4.62 17.89 10.08
C LEU A 6 -3.25 17.58 9.46
N ALA A 7 -2.43 18.60 9.23
CA ALA A 7 -1.10 18.45 8.66
C ALA A 7 -0.22 17.51 9.50
N GLY A 8 -0.22 17.66 10.83
CA GLY A 8 0.54 16.79 11.73
C GLY A 8 0.11 15.32 11.70
N ARG A 9 -1.19 15.04 11.57
CA ARG A 9 -1.72 13.67 11.43
C ARG A 9 -1.27 13.04 10.12
N PHE A 10 -1.41 13.76 9.01
CA PHE A 10 -0.99 13.28 7.71
C PHE A 10 0.54 13.16 7.58
N LEU A 11 1.30 14.03 8.25
CA LEU A 11 2.75 13.91 8.39
C LEU A 11 3.16 12.65 9.14
N ARG A 12 2.47 12.34 10.24
CA ARG A 12 2.70 11.09 10.98
C ARG A 12 2.37 9.85 10.13
N ILE A 13 1.26 9.89 9.38
CA ILE A 13 0.89 8.82 8.45
C ILE A 13 1.96 8.66 7.37
N GLY A 14 2.41 9.74 6.73
CA GLY A 14 3.45 9.70 5.70
C GLY A 14 4.81 9.21 6.23
N ALA A 15 5.17 9.57 7.46
CA ALA A 15 6.42 9.14 8.08
C ALA A 15 6.41 7.67 8.56
N THR A 16 5.24 7.12 8.89
CA THR A 16 5.10 5.75 9.41
C THR A 16 4.48 4.77 8.41
N GLY A 17 4.05 5.26 7.25
CA GLY A 17 3.34 4.52 6.21
C GLY A 17 4.22 3.59 5.39
N PHE A 18 4.70 2.50 6.00
CA PHE A 18 5.44 1.44 5.31
C PHE A 18 4.52 0.26 4.98
N GLY A 19 4.68 -0.32 3.78
CA GLY A 19 3.88 -1.49 3.35
C GLY A 19 2.92 -1.24 2.17
N GLY A 20 3.11 -0.14 1.44
CA GLY A 20 2.36 0.16 0.21
C GLY A 20 1.01 0.84 0.44
N PRO A 21 0.20 1.04 -0.63
CA PRO A 21 -1.00 1.88 -0.59
C PRO A 21 -2.05 1.38 0.41
N MET A 22 -2.20 0.05 0.52
CA MET A 22 -3.16 -0.58 1.44
C MET A 22 -2.79 -0.39 2.91
N ALA A 23 -1.50 -0.38 3.23
CA ALA A 23 -1.03 -0.10 4.58
C ALA A 23 -1.28 1.37 4.96
N LEU A 24 -1.01 2.30 4.05
CA LEU A 24 -1.32 3.72 4.19
C LEU A 24 -2.82 3.96 4.41
N MET A 25 -3.68 3.34 3.59
CA MET A 25 -5.14 3.43 3.77
C MET A 25 -5.59 2.86 5.11
N GLY A 26 -5.04 1.72 5.54
CA GLY A 26 -5.34 1.15 6.86
C GLY A 26 -4.91 2.06 8.02
N LEU A 27 -3.75 2.73 7.91
CA LEU A 27 -3.30 3.72 8.89
C LEU A 27 -4.21 4.95 8.92
N MET A 28 -4.64 5.44 7.75
CA MET A 28 -5.57 6.55 7.64
C MET A 28 -6.93 6.20 8.26
N GLN A 29 -7.50 5.06 7.90
CA GLN A 29 -8.76 4.58 8.45
C GLN A 29 -8.66 4.43 9.97
N ASN A 30 -7.59 3.79 10.48
CA ASN A 30 -7.43 3.61 11.91
C ASN A 30 -7.29 4.94 12.67
N LEU A 31 -6.56 5.90 12.11
CA LEU A 31 -6.36 7.18 12.77
C LEU A 31 -7.59 8.08 12.69
N LEU A 32 -8.18 8.23 11.50
CA LEU A 32 -9.22 9.22 11.20
C LEU A 32 -10.63 8.71 11.51
N VAL A 33 -10.90 7.43 11.24
CA VAL A 33 -12.21 6.81 11.48
C VAL A 33 -12.24 6.17 12.86
N ASP A 34 -11.37 5.20 13.15
CA ASP A 34 -11.49 4.39 14.38
C ASP A 34 -11.12 5.19 15.65
N LYS A 35 -9.95 5.83 15.66
CA LYS A 35 -9.40 6.46 16.87
C LYS A 35 -9.93 7.85 17.13
N THR A 36 -9.97 8.69 16.11
CA THR A 36 -10.31 10.11 16.29
C THR A 36 -11.74 10.45 15.88
N LYS A 37 -12.40 9.57 15.11
CA LYS A 37 -13.79 9.73 14.65
C LYS A 37 -14.05 11.09 14.01
N GLU A 38 -13.06 11.60 13.28
CA GLU A 38 -13.17 12.89 12.58
C GLU A 38 -13.71 12.72 11.16
N VAL A 39 -13.71 11.49 10.65
CA VAL A 39 -14.19 11.11 9.33
C VAL A 39 -15.06 9.88 9.51
N ASP A 40 -16.27 9.91 8.95
CA ASP A 40 -17.16 8.76 8.97
C ASP A 40 -16.69 7.67 8.00
N ALA A 41 -17.12 6.43 8.25
CA ALA A 41 -16.71 5.30 7.44
C ALA A 41 -17.20 5.43 5.98
N GLU A 42 -18.39 6.01 5.76
CA GLU A 42 -18.89 6.28 4.40
C GLU A 42 -18.04 7.32 3.66
N ASP A 43 -17.69 8.43 4.32
CA ASP A 43 -16.85 9.49 3.74
C ASP A 43 -15.45 8.97 3.40
N PHE A 44 -14.89 8.11 4.25
CA PHE A 44 -13.62 7.45 3.97
C PHE A 44 -13.72 6.53 2.75
N ALA A 45 -14.80 5.74 2.65
CA ALA A 45 -15.04 4.85 1.52
C ALA A 45 -15.22 5.63 0.20
N GLU A 46 -15.91 6.78 0.23
CA GLU A 46 -16.04 7.68 -0.91
C GLU A 46 -14.66 8.21 -1.35
N GLY A 47 -13.81 8.62 -0.40
CA GLY A 47 -12.44 9.05 -0.68
C GLY A 47 -11.58 7.95 -1.31
N VAL A 48 -11.75 6.70 -0.87
CA VAL A 48 -11.08 5.54 -1.49
C VAL A 48 -11.58 5.31 -2.91
N ALA A 49 -12.89 5.36 -3.14
CA ALA A 49 -13.48 5.18 -4.47
C ALA A 49 -12.98 6.27 -5.44
N LEU A 50 -12.94 7.52 -5.00
CA LEU A 50 -12.40 8.63 -5.81
C LEU A 50 -10.90 8.44 -6.11
N GLY A 51 -10.11 7.99 -5.13
CA GLY A 51 -8.70 7.70 -5.33
C GLY A 51 -8.45 6.55 -6.32
N GLN A 52 -9.39 5.64 -6.53
CA GLN A 52 -9.27 4.57 -7.52
C GLN A 52 -9.64 5.01 -8.94
N ILE A 53 -10.45 6.06 -9.07
CA ILE A 53 -10.87 6.62 -10.36
C ILE A 53 -9.81 7.60 -10.90
N LEU A 54 -9.16 8.34 -9.99
CA LEU A 54 -8.14 9.32 -10.36
C LEU A 54 -6.86 8.64 -10.85
N PRO A 55 -6.23 9.15 -11.94
CA PRO A 55 -4.93 8.67 -12.37
C PRO A 55 -3.86 9.19 -11.39
N GLY A 56 -3.57 8.42 -10.35
CA GLY A 56 -2.62 8.82 -9.32
C GLY A 56 -2.37 7.78 -8.22
N PRO A 57 -1.52 8.11 -7.24
CA PRO A 57 -1.33 7.26 -6.08
C PRO A 57 -2.59 7.28 -5.20
N VAL A 58 -3.38 6.20 -5.29
CA VAL A 58 -4.69 6.03 -4.61
C VAL A 58 -4.71 6.55 -3.16
N ALA A 59 -3.67 6.26 -2.36
CA ALA A 59 -3.60 6.69 -0.96
C ALA A 59 -3.45 8.22 -0.81
N VAL A 60 -2.68 8.86 -1.70
CA VAL A 60 -2.49 10.31 -1.72
C VAL A 60 -3.77 11.00 -2.21
N ASP A 61 -4.42 10.45 -3.24
CA ASP A 61 -5.67 11.00 -3.77
C ASP A 61 -6.80 10.92 -2.74
N CYS A 62 -6.92 9.79 -2.05
CA CYS A 62 -7.83 9.61 -0.91
C CYS A 62 -7.54 10.63 0.21
N ALA A 63 -6.27 10.81 0.59
CA ALA A 63 -5.89 11.79 1.61
C ALA A 63 -6.18 13.23 1.19
N THR A 64 -6.01 13.53 -0.10
CA THR A 64 -6.31 14.83 -0.69
C THR A 64 -7.82 15.10 -0.61
N HIS A 65 -8.65 14.11 -0.96
CA HIS A 65 -10.10 14.19 -0.85
C HIS A 65 -10.56 14.36 0.60
N ILE A 66 -10.04 13.57 1.53
CA ILE A 66 -10.38 13.68 2.96
C ILE A 66 -9.95 15.06 3.51
N GLY A 67 -8.76 15.53 3.14
CA GLY A 67 -8.32 16.88 3.48
C GLY A 67 -9.25 17.97 2.94
N TYR A 68 -9.68 17.81 1.68
CA TYR A 68 -10.65 18.70 1.04
C TYR A 68 -11.99 18.73 1.79
N ARG A 69 -12.54 17.57 2.15
CA ARG A 69 -13.79 17.46 2.93
C ARG A 69 -13.69 18.15 4.28
N LEU A 70 -12.57 18.02 4.98
CA LEU A 70 -12.41 18.54 6.34
C LEU A 70 -12.15 20.05 6.40
N ARG A 71 -11.43 20.61 5.42
CA ARG A 71 -10.87 21.98 5.48
C ARG A 71 -10.83 22.70 4.12
N GLY A 72 -11.55 22.21 3.12
CA GLY A 72 -11.54 22.76 1.76
C GLY A 72 -10.17 22.65 1.09
N VAL A 73 -9.88 23.55 0.14
CA VAL A 73 -8.62 23.54 -0.64
C VAL A 73 -7.37 23.57 0.24
N LEU A 74 -7.39 24.36 1.32
CA LEU A 74 -6.26 24.41 2.28
C LEU A 74 -6.05 23.08 2.99
N GLY A 75 -7.14 22.36 3.27
CA GLY A 75 -7.10 21.02 3.84
C GLY A 75 -6.49 19.99 2.89
N ALA A 76 -6.85 20.06 1.61
CA ALA A 76 -6.30 19.22 0.56
C ALA A 76 -4.77 19.40 0.46
N VAL A 77 -4.31 20.65 0.31
CA VAL A 77 -2.86 20.93 0.22
C VAL A 77 -2.12 20.48 1.48
N ALA A 78 -2.70 20.69 2.66
CA ALA A 78 -2.09 20.29 3.93
C ALA A 78 -2.01 18.77 4.11
N SER A 79 -3.03 18.00 3.69
CA SER A 79 -3.02 16.54 3.80
C SER A 79 -2.09 15.90 2.77
N THR A 80 -2.14 16.33 1.50
CA THR A 80 -1.24 15.88 0.43
C THR A 80 0.21 16.20 0.80
N GLY A 81 0.47 17.45 1.19
CA GLY A 81 1.78 17.88 1.65
C GLY A 81 2.24 17.08 2.86
N GLY A 82 1.38 16.87 3.85
CA GLY A 82 1.69 16.06 5.03
C GLY A 82 2.14 14.63 4.67
N ILE A 83 1.45 13.94 3.76
CA ILE A 83 1.83 12.57 3.37
C ILE A 83 3.13 12.53 2.57
N VAL A 84 3.33 13.47 1.63
CA VAL A 84 4.45 13.42 0.68
C VAL A 84 5.74 13.99 1.27
N LEU A 85 5.63 14.99 2.14
CA LEU A 85 6.77 15.74 2.68
C LEU A 85 7.82 14.86 3.38
N PRO A 86 7.47 13.85 4.22
CA PRO A 86 8.47 13.00 4.87
C PRO A 86 9.36 12.25 3.87
N ALA A 87 8.76 11.67 2.83
CA ALA A 87 9.50 10.95 1.79
C ALA A 87 10.36 11.90 0.95
N PHE A 88 9.81 13.08 0.62
CA PHE A 88 10.52 14.12 -0.11
C PHE A 88 11.75 14.63 0.65
N LEU A 89 11.60 14.96 1.94
CA LEU A 89 12.70 15.40 2.79
C LEU A 89 13.77 14.31 2.95
N LEU A 90 13.34 13.07 3.14
CA LEU A 90 14.27 11.93 3.26
C LEU A 90 15.09 11.77 1.98
N MET A 91 14.48 11.88 0.79
CA MET A 91 15.19 11.85 -0.48
C MET A 91 16.15 13.04 -0.66
N LEU A 92 15.72 14.26 -0.30
CA LEU A 92 16.56 15.45 -0.39
C LEU A 92 17.81 15.34 0.47
N VAL A 93 17.72 14.70 1.64
CA VAL A 93 18.86 14.49 2.52
C VAL A 93 19.75 13.35 2.00
N ILE A 94 19.17 12.21 1.62
CA ILE A 94 19.96 11.03 1.23
C ILE A 94 20.68 11.23 -0.11
N THR A 95 20.08 11.94 -1.06
CA THR A 95 20.65 12.12 -2.41
C THR A 95 22.05 12.74 -2.41
N PRO A 96 22.31 13.92 -1.80
CA PRO A 96 23.65 14.50 -1.77
C PRO A 96 24.64 13.65 -0.97
N LEU A 97 24.20 12.99 0.12
CA LEU A 97 25.03 12.04 0.86
C LEU A 97 25.48 10.88 -0.04
N TYR A 98 24.57 10.33 -0.84
CA TYR A 98 24.91 9.28 -1.80
C TYR A 98 25.86 9.77 -2.89
N LEU A 99 25.65 10.97 -3.45
CA LEU A 99 26.53 11.51 -4.48
C LEU A 99 27.95 11.79 -3.97
N HIS A 100 28.10 12.22 -2.72
CA HIS A 100 29.40 12.53 -2.14
C HIS A 100 30.13 11.31 -1.57
N TYR A 101 29.43 10.42 -0.88
CA TYR A 101 30.03 9.28 -0.16
C TYR A 101 29.78 7.91 -0.82
N GLY A 102 29.05 7.85 -1.94
CA GLY A 102 28.67 6.59 -2.60
C GLY A 102 29.84 5.75 -3.13
N LYS A 103 31.04 6.32 -3.26
CA LYS A 103 32.26 5.62 -3.68
C LYS A 103 33.09 5.08 -2.51
N VAL A 104 32.73 5.41 -1.26
CA VAL A 104 33.46 4.95 -0.08
C VAL A 104 33.19 3.45 0.12
N PRO A 105 34.21 2.59 0.30
CA PRO A 105 34.04 1.14 0.40
C PRO A 105 33.04 0.69 1.49
N GLN A 106 33.00 1.42 2.62
CA GLN A 106 32.07 1.16 3.73
C GLN A 106 30.61 1.43 3.33
N VAL A 107 30.36 2.49 2.56
CA VAL A 107 29.02 2.86 2.08
C VAL A 107 28.55 1.86 1.03
N VAL A 108 29.43 1.46 0.11
CA VAL A 108 29.15 0.40 -0.87
C VAL A 108 28.79 -0.93 -0.18
N GLY A 109 29.51 -1.29 0.89
CA GLY A 109 29.19 -2.46 1.72
C GLY A 109 27.79 -2.37 2.35
N PHE A 110 27.42 -1.21 2.89
CA PHE A 110 26.08 -0.97 3.42
C PHE A 110 25.00 -1.16 2.35
N PHE A 111 25.15 -0.53 1.17
CA PHE A 111 24.18 -0.66 0.08
C PHE A 111 24.04 -2.09 -0.45
N ARG A 112 25.10 -2.89 -0.42
CA ARG A 112 25.02 -4.34 -0.72
C ARG A 112 24.15 -5.10 0.29
N GLY A 113 24.09 -4.66 1.54
CA GLY A 113 23.18 -5.20 2.56
C GLY A 113 21.73 -4.69 2.45
N VAL A 114 21.53 -3.47 1.94
CA VAL A 114 20.19 -2.90 1.74
C VAL A 114 19.36 -3.72 0.76
N GLY A 115 19.97 -4.19 -0.35
CA GLY A 115 19.30 -5.06 -1.34
C GLY A 115 18.55 -6.25 -0.71
N PRO A 116 19.24 -7.19 -0.05
CA PRO A 116 18.60 -8.33 0.60
C PRO A 116 17.66 -7.93 1.75
N ALA A 117 17.93 -6.83 2.47
CA ALA A 117 17.01 -6.32 3.49
C ALA A 117 15.66 -5.89 2.88
N VAL A 118 15.67 -5.19 1.73
CA VAL A 118 14.46 -4.83 0.98
C VAL A 118 13.71 -6.08 0.52
N VAL A 119 14.42 -7.09 0.01
CA VAL A 119 13.80 -8.38 -0.37
C VAL A 119 13.12 -9.04 0.84
N ALA A 120 13.78 -9.06 2.00
CA ALA A 120 13.20 -9.61 3.22
C ALA A 120 11.91 -8.87 3.66
N VAL A 121 11.89 -7.54 3.56
CA VAL A 121 10.70 -6.72 3.87
C VAL A 121 9.56 -7.00 2.89
N ILE A 122 9.86 -7.10 1.59
CA ILE A 122 8.85 -7.44 0.56
C ILE A 122 8.29 -8.84 0.81
N LEU A 123 9.16 -9.82 1.10
CA LEU A 123 8.73 -11.18 1.45
C LEU A 123 7.88 -11.21 2.72
N ALA A 124 8.24 -10.46 3.76
CA ALA A 124 7.44 -10.37 4.98
C ALA A 124 6.06 -9.74 4.71
N ALA A 125 5.99 -8.71 3.86
CA ALA A 125 4.73 -8.12 3.44
C ALA A 125 3.88 -9.11 2.62
N ALA A 126 4.49 -9.80 1.66
CA ALA A 126 3.85 -10.84 0.86
C ALA A 126 3.34 -11.99 1.73
N TRP A 127 4.10 -12.40 2.75
CA TRP A 127 3.72 -13.46 3.69
C TRP A 127 2.52 -13.06 4.55
N ARG A 128 2.50 -11.82 5.07
CA ARG A 128 1.35 -11.29 5.82
C ARG A 128 0.09 -11.24 4.95
N LEU A 129 0.24 -10.87 3.69
CA LEU A 129 -0.85 -10.84 2.72
C LEU A 129 -1.33 -12.27 2.41
N GLY A 130 -0.40 -13.17 2.12
CA GLY A 130 -0.66 -14.58 1.85
C GLY A 130 -1.44 -15.26 2.96
N LYS A 131 -1.04 -15.09 4.24
CA LYS A 131 -1.79 -15.62 5.39
C LYS A 131 -3.23 -15.12 5.48
N LYS A 132 -3.51 -13.91 4.98
CA LYS A 132 -4.86 -13.32 5.00
C LYS A 132 -5.75 -13.85 3.87
N PHE A 133 -5.17 -14.13 2.70
CA PHE A 133 -5.92 -14.51 1.50
C PHE A 133 -5.91 -16.02 1.20
N VAL A 134 -4.91 -16.77 1.67
CA VAL A 134 -4.79 -18.23 1.50
C VAL A 134 -5.44 -18.91 2.70
N VAL A 135 -6.73 -19.20 2.58
CA VAL A 135 -7.56 -19.80 3.65
C VAL A 135 -7.90 -21.27 3.38
N ASP A 136 -7.90 -21.69 2.11
CA ASP A 136 -8.29 -23.03 1.68
C ASP A 136 -7.20 -23.71 0.83
N TYR A 137 -7.22 -25.05 0.80
CA TYR A 137 -6.28 -25.87 0.03
C TYR A 137 -6.26 -25.51 -1.46
N GLY A 138 -7.40 -25.11 -2.03
CA GLY A 138 -7.50 -24.65 -3.43
C GLY A 138 -6.76 -23.34 -3.67
N SER A 139 -6.92 -22.36 -2.78
CA SER A 139 -6.22 -21.08 -2.82
C SER A 139 -4.72 -21.24 -2.59
N GLY A 140 -4.30 -22.23 -1.78
CA GLY A 140 -2.90 -22.60 -1.61
C GLY A 140 -2.27 -23.16 -2.89
N ALA A 141 -2.99 -24.04 -3.59
CA ALA A 141 -2.54 -24.59 -4.87
C ALA A 141 -2.41 -23.49 -5.95
N ILE A 142 -3.39 -22.59 -6.05
CA ILE A 142 -3.33 -21.44 -6.99
C ILE A 142 -2.13 -20.54 -6.66
N ALA A 143 -1.91 -20.22 -5.38
CA ALA A 143 -0.76 -19.41 -4.97
C ALA A 143 0.57 -20.07 -5.34
N ALA A 144 0.71 -21.39 -5.15
CA ALA A 144 1.91 -22.13 -5.53
C ALA A 144 2.15 -22.09 -7.05
N VAL A 145 1.12 -22.34 -7.86
CA VAL A 145 1.21 -22.29 -9.34
C VAL A 145 1.60 -20.89 -9.82
N VAL A 146 1.00 -19.84 -9.25
CA VAL A 146 1.34 -18.44 -9.60
C VAL A 146 2.76 -18.10 -9.19
N CYS A 147 3.22 -18.52 -8.00
CA CYS A 147 4.60 -18.32 -7.57
C CYS A 147 5.61 -19.00 -8.50
N VAL A 148 5.36 -20.25 -8.89
CA VAL A 148 6.22 -20.98 -9.84
C VAL A 148 6.22 -20.28 -11.20
N GLY A 149 5.04 -19.88 -11.69
CA GLY A 149 4.92 -19.16 -12.96
C GLY A 149 5.61 -17.79 -12.95
N ALA A 150 5.63 -17.09 -11.81
CA ALA A 150 6.35 -15.83 -11.64
C ALA A 150 7.88 -16.04 -11.68
N VAL A 151 8.39 -17.12 -11.08
CA VAL A 151 9.82 -17.49 -11.17
C VAL A 151 10.23 -17.84 -12.61
N LEU A 152 9.32 -18.46 -13.36
CA LEU A 152 9.50 -18.75 -14.79
C LEU A 152 9.34 -17.52 -15.72
N LYS A 153 9.19 -16.32 -15.15
CA LYS A 153 9.04 -15.04 -15.88
C LYS A 153 7.85 -15.02 -16.84
N LEU A 154 6.78 -15.76 -16.54
CA LEU A 154 5.55 -15.69 -17.32
C LEU A 154 4.91 -14.29 -17.21
N HIS A 155 4.19 -13.91 -18.26
CA HIS A 155 3.55 -12.60 -18.32
C HIS A 155 2.56 -12.44 -17.15
N PRO A 156 2.66 -11.38 -16.32
CA PRO A 156 1.82 -11.21 -15.12
C PRO A 156 0.33 -11.26 -15.43
N ILE A 157 -0.08 -10.70 -16.57
CA ILE A 157 -1.47 -10.71 -17.03
C ILE A 157 -1.98 -12.15 -17.20
N LEU A 158 -1.16 -13.03 -17.78
CA LEU A 158 -1.56 -14.42 -18.04
C LEU A 158 -1.66 -15.21 -16.75
N LEU A 159 -0.76 -14.95 -15.79
CA LEU A 159 -0.81 -15.54 -14.45
C LEU A 159 -2.06 -15.11 -13.68
N ILE A 160 -2.41 -13.83 -13.73
CA ILE A 160 -3.62 -13.29 -13.08
C ILE A 160 -4.89 -13.88 -13.73
N ALA A 161 -4.93 -13.93 -15.07
CA ALA A 161 -6.06 -14.49 -15.81
C ALA A 161 -6.24 -15.99 -15.53
N ALA A 162 -5.15 -16.77 -15.55
CA ALA A 162 -5.17 -18.20 -15.27
C ALA A 162 -5.56 -18.50 -13.81
N ALA A 163 -5.02 -17.73 -12.85
CA ALA A 163 -5.41 -17.85 -11.44
C ALA A 163 -6.88 -17.52 -11.21
N GLY A 164 -7.39 -16.47 -11.88
CA GLY A 164 -8.80 -16.11 -11.85
C GLY A 164 -9.71 -17.21 -12.43
N ALA A 165 -9.35 -17.75 -13.61
CA ALA A 165 -10.10 -18.82 -14.26
C ALA A 165 -10.11 -20.12 -13.42
N LEU A 166 -8.96 -20.52 -12.86
CA LEU A 166 -8.85 -21.67 -11.97
C LEU A 166 -9.64 -21.47 -10.67
N GLY A 167 -9.59 -20.25 -10.11
CA GLY A 167 -10.37 -19.89 -8.93
C GLY A 167 -11.88 -20.00 -9.17
N ILE A 168 -12.37 -19.56 -10.33
CA ILE A 168 -13.78 -19.69 -10.73
C ILE A 168 -14.14 -21.16 -10.96
N ALA A 169 -13.29 -21.95 -11.61
CA ALA A 169 -13.57 -23.38 -11.84
C ALA A 169 -13.67 -24.16 -10.52
N ILE A 170 -12.76 -23.91 -9.57
CA ILE A 170 -12.73 -24.60 -8.28
C ILE A 170 -13.88 -24.14 -7.36
N ARG A 171 -14.16 -22.84 -7.28
CA ARG A 171 -15.22 -22.29 -6.39
C ARG A 171 -16.61 -22.26 -7.03
N GLY A 172 -16.69 -22.19 -8.35
CA GLY A 172 -17.93 -22.32 -9.13
C GLY A 172 -18.54 -23.71 -8.98
N CYS A 173 -17.72 -24.78 -9.08
CA CYS A 173 -18.17 -26.15 -8.80
C CYS A 173 -18.59 -26.37 -7.34
N ALA A 174 -18.00 -25.65 -6.37
CA ALA A 174 -18.35 -25.79 -4.95
C ALA A 174 -19.72 -25.17 -4.60
N LYS A 175 -20.22 -24.21 -5.40
CA LYS A 175 -21.51 -23.55 -5.15
C LYS A 175 -22.72 -24.30 -5.71
N GLU A 176 -22.54 -25.24 -6.64
CA GLU A 176 -23.64 -26.07 -7.17
C GLU A 176 -23.93 -27.32 -6.34
N GLY A 177 -23.09 -27.67 -5.35
CA GLY A 177 -23.26 -28.87 -4.50
C GLY A 177 -23.82 -28.63 -3.09
N GLY A 178 -24.15 -27.38 -2.71
CA GLY A 178 -24.47 -26.99 -1.33
C GLY A 178 -25.84 -26.36 -1.12
N ALA A 179 -26.81 -26.64 -1.99
CA ALA A 179 -28.21 -26.26 -1.81
C ALA A 179 -29.08 -27.51 -1.64
N ARG A 180 -28.97 -28.17 -0.48
CA ARG A 180 -30.05 -28.91 0.19
C ARG A 180 -29.81 -28.90 1.70
#